data_AF-A0A8J4GW64-F1
#
_entry.id   AF-A0A8J4GW64-F1
#
_cell.length_a   1.000
_cell.length_b   1.000
_cell.length_c   1.000
_cell.angle_alpha   90.00
_cell.angle_beta   90.00
_cell.angle_gamma   90.00
#
_symmetry.space_group_name_H-M   'P 1'
#
loop_
_entity.id
_entity.type
_entity.pdbx_description
1 polymer ?
#
loop_
_entity_poly.entity_id
_entity_poly.type
_entity_poly.pdbx_seq_one_letter_code
_entity_poly.pdbx_strand_id
1 'polypeptide(L)'
;MKRKDIWKELDLPPPPKKALALPRSMLDKERQEAAQQALRLNCTKTIQLALSTPPPPDKLQPPGVEEDETGDAASKAEAIERELYMHHKSIAGQDYKTTARTLVASLKRNSELRRRVLMGAVSPTQLVSMDIRELATQQQREEYARLQERETRRVTLAGHGSTAAAAATPPEYRCERCGGRTCDYLDSGRRDIGKCETWGSKDGQGASRLVTCLGCGHRWEVDDV
;
A
#
# COMPACT_ATOMS: atom_id res chain seq x y z
N MET A 1 18.91 57.92 -27.87
CA MET A 1 20.36 58.16 -27.98
C MET A 1 21.07 56.82 -28.11
N LYS A 2 21.64 56.49 -29.28
CA LYS A 2 22.38 55.23 -29.48
C LYS A 2 23.69 55.32 -28.69
N ARG A 3 23.95 54.38 -27.77
CA ARG A 3 25.23 54.32 -27.02
C ARG A 3 26.36 54.19 -28.06
N LYS A 4 27.28 55.15 -28.06
CA LYS A 4 28.48 55.08 -28.90
C LYS A 4 29.38 53.96 -28.37
N ASP A 5 29.94 53.18 -29.29
CA ASP A 5 30.88 52.12 -28.99
C ASP A 5 32.23 52.73 -28.59
N ILE A 6 32.39 53.08 -27.32
CA ILE A 6 33.57 53.76 -26.75
C ILE A 6 34.89 53.02 -27.08
N TRP A 7 34.85 51.69 -27.21
CA TRP A 7 35.99 50.86 -27.62
C TRP A 7 36.50 51.13 -29.04
N LYS A 8 35.65 51.61 -29.95
CA LYS A 8 36.07 51.99 -31.32
C LYS A 8 36.79 53.34 -31.37
N GLU A 9 36.47 54.25 -30.45
CA GLU A 9 37.11 55.58 -30.38
C GLU A 9 38.48 55.51 -29.68
N LEU A 10 38.75 54.45 -28.92
CA LEU A 10 39.97 54.26 -28.11
C LEU A 10 40.91 53.17 -28.65
N ASP A 11 40.68 52.66 -29.86
CA ASP A 11 41.48 51.58 -30.50
C ASP A 11 41.70 50.34 -29.61
N LEU A 12 40.73 50.04 -28.73
CA LEU A 12 40.79 48.88 -27.84
C LEU A 12 40.23 47.64 -28.55
N PRO A 13 40.81 46.44 -28.32
CA PRO A 13 40.24 45.21 -28.84
C PRO A 13 38.79 45.06 -28.35
N PRO A 14 37.87 44.60 -29.23
CA PRO A 14 36.47 44.49 -28.87
C PRO A 14 36.32 43.53 -27.68
N PRO A 15 35.43 43.83 -26.72
CA PRO A 15 35.23 42.97 -25.58
C PRO A 15 34.89 41.55 -26.06
N PRO A 16 35.45 40.50 -25.43
CA PRO A 16 35.17 39.13 -25.83
C PRO A 16 33.66 38.93 -25.84
N LYS A 17 33.14 38.45 -26.98
CA LYS A 17 31.70 38.17 -27.11
C LYS A 17 31.32 37.22 -25.99
N LYS A 18 30.40 37.64 -25.10
CA LYS A 18 29.88 36.77 -24.04
C LYS A 18 29.47 35.45 -24.68
N ALA A 19 30.02 34.34 -24.18
CA ALA A 19 29.58 33.01 -24.58
C ALA A 19 28.06 32.95 -24.46
N LEU A 20 27.38 32.48 -25.52
CA LEU A 20 25.93 32.33 -25.47
C LEU A 20 25.60 31.40 -24.30
N ALA A 21 24.84 31.91 -23.34
CA ALA A 21 24.35 31.10 -22.24
C ALA A 21 23.52 29.94 -22.80
N LEU A 22 23.71 28.75 -22.22
CA LEU A 22 22.91 27.57 -22.55
C LEU A 22 21.41 27.90 -22.47
N PRO A 23 20.58 27.35 -23.38
CA PRO A 23 19.15 27.57 -23.34
C PRO A 23 18.56 27.09 -22.01
N ARG A 24 17.64 27.87 -21.42
CA ARG A 24 17.07 27.62 -20.08
C ARG A 24 16.53 26.19 -19.91
N SER A 25 15.96 25.62 -20.96
CA SER A 25 15.44 24.24 -20.95
C SER A 25 16.50 23.17 -20.77
N MET A 26 17.74 23.39 -21.22
CA MET A 26 18.85 22.46 -20.97
C MET A 26 19.33 22.56 -19.53
N LEU A 27 19.44 23.78 -18.99
CA LEU A 27 19.80 24.01 -17.59
C LEU A 27 18.76 23.39 -16.62
N ASP A 28 17.47 23.44 -16.98
CA ASP A 28 16.40 22.81 -16.19
C ASP A 28 16.50 21.27 -16.23
N LYS A 29 16.84 20.68 -17.38
CA LYS A 29 17.08 19.24 -17.52
C LYS A 29 18.30 18.78 -16.72
N GLU A 30 19.43 19.47 -16.84
CA GLU A 30 20.64 19.17 -16.07
C GLU A 30 20.38 19.27 -14.56
N ARG A 31 19.60 20.28 -14.13
CA ARG A 31 19.20 20.42 -12.72
C ARG A 31 18.29 19.26 -12.27
N GLN A 32 17.36 18.82 -13.11
CA GLN A 32 16.49 17.68 -12.82
C GLN A 32 17.28 16.37 -12.73
N GLU A 33 18.19 16.12 -13.67
CA GLU A 33 19.07 14.96 -13.67
C GLU A 33 20.00 14.96 -12.44
N ALA A 34 20.59 16.10 -12.11
CA ALA A 34 21.41 16.24 -10.90
C ALA A 34 20.59 16.00 -9.61
N ALA A 35 19.35 16.48 -9.55
CA ALA A 35 18.45 16.22 -8.43
C ALA A 35 18.08 14.73 -8.32
N GLN A 36 17.85 14.06 -9.45
CA GLN A 36 17.62 12.61 -9.47
C GLN A 36 18.85 11.83 -9.02
N GLN A 37 20.04 12.17 -9.52
CA GLN A 37 21.30 11.55 -9.10
C GLN A 37 21.57 11.73 -7.61
N ALA A 38 21.36 12.93 -7.08
CA ALA A 38 21.49 13.20 -5.64
C ALA A 38 20.51 12.33 -4.81
N LEU A 39 19.28 12.16 -5.29
CA LEU A 39 18.30 11.30 -4.64
C LEU A 39 18.72 9.82 -4.63
N ARG A 40 19.27 9.33 -5.75
CA ARG A 40 19.78 7.95 -5.89
C ARG A 40 20.96 7.69 -4.95
N LEU A 41 21.91 8.63 -4.86
CA LEU A 41 23.03 8.55 -3.93
C LEU A 41 22.56 8.52 -2.47
N ASN A 42 21.59 9.36 -2.11
CA ASN A 42 21.00 9.36 -0.77
C ASN A 42 20.29 8.04 -0.47
N CYS A 43 19.58 7.46 -1.45
CA CYS A 43 18.93 6.16 -1.30
C CYS A 43 19.95 5.03 -1.08
N THR A 44 21.04 5.02 -1.83
CA THR A 44 22.11 4.02 -1.67
C THR A 44 22.69 4.09 -0.26
N LYS A 45 22.98 5.31 0.24
CA LYS A 45 23.50 5.53 1.59
C LYS A 45 22.53 5.07 2.68
N THR A 46 21.22 5.32 2.52
CA THR A 46 20.23 4.89 3.52
C THR A 46 20.03 3.38 3.54
N ILE A 47 20.11 2.72 2.38
CA ILE A 47 20.08 1.26 2.27
C ILE A 47 21.33 0.66 2.91
N GLN A 48 22.51 1.17 2.57
CA GLN A 48 23.78 0.73 3.17
C GLN A 48 23.73 0.85 4.70
N LEU A 49 23.27 1.98 5.24
CA LEU A 49 23.13 2.16 6.68
C LEU A 49 22.17 1.14 7.31
N ALA A 50 21.07 0.79 6.63
CA ALA A 50 20.13 -0.23 7.11
C ALA A 50 20.76 -1.63 7.14
N LEU A 51 21.61 -1.96 6.16
CA LEU A 51 22.35 -3.21 6.08
C LEU A 51 23.48 -3.29 7.13
N SER A 52 24.12 -2.18 7.45
CA SER A 52 25.19 -2.10 8.45
C SER A 52 24.69 -1.87 9.89
N THR A 53 23.38 -1.77 10.11
CA THR A 53 22.85 -1.61 11.47
C THR A 53 23.07 -2.91 12.25
N PRO A 54 23.69 -2.91 13.45
CA PRO A 54 23.88 -4.14 14.21
C PRO A 54 22.52 -4.76 14.63
N PRO A 55 22.42 -6.09 14.78
CA PRO A 55 21.20 -6.71 15.31
C PRO A 55 20.95 -6.22 16.76
N PRO A 56 19.68 -6.06 17.18
CA PRO A 56 19.37 -5.78 18.57
C PRO A 56 19.90 -6.92 19.47
N PRO A 57 20.42 -6.61 20.68
CA PRO A 57 21.16 -7.54 21.53
C PRO A 57 20.33 -8.71 22.11
N ASP A 58 19.05 -8.84 21.78
CA ASP A 58 18.08 -9.72 22.46
C ASP A 58 17.87 -11.09 21.78
N LYS A 59 18.70 -11.44 20.80
CA LYS A 59 18.67 -12.79 20.21
C LYS A 59 20.01 -13.46 20.44
N LEU A 60 20.04 -14.42 21.36
CA LEU A 60 21.16 -15.32 21.59
C LEU A 60 21.65 -15.86 20.24
N GLN A 61 22.79 -15.35 19.80
CA GLN A 61 23.50 -15.85 18.64
C GLN A 61 24.32 -17.07 19.10
N PRO A 62 24.19 -18.26 18.47
CA PRO A 62 25.15 -19.32 18.71
C PRO A 62 26.56 -18.85 18.29
N PRO A 63 27.61 -19.22 19.03
CA PRO A 63 28.97 -18.74 18.80
C PRO A 63 29.55 -19.37 17.52
N GLY A 64 30.11 -18.55 16.63
CA GLY A 64 31.04 -19.05 15.60
C GLY A 64 30.77 -18.67 14.15
N VAL A 65 30.36 -17.43 13.84
CA VAL A 65 30.53 -16.89 12.48
C VAL A 65 31.29 -15.57 12.57
N GLU A 66 32.52 -15.59 12.07
CA GLU A 66 33.44 -14.47 12.09
C GLU A 66 32.89 -13.33 11.22
N GLU A 67 32.92 -12.12 11.79
CA GLU A 67 32.36 -10.90 11.22
C GLU A 67 33.41 -10.22 10.34
N ASP A 68 33.47 -10.53 9.06
CA ASP A 68 34.37 -9.85 8.10
C ASP A 68 33.63 -9.36 6.84
N GLU A 69 32.41 -8.83 7.03
CA GLU A 69 31.44 -8.60 5.93
C GLU A 69 31.10 -7.11 5.70
N THR A 70 31.93 -6.18 6.20
CA THR A 70 31.64 -4.73 6.04
C THR A 70 31.81 -4.26 4.59
N GLY A 71 32.60 -4.99 3.78
CA GLY A 71 32.86 -4.67 2.37
C GLY A 71 31.72 -5.01 1.40
N ASP A 72 30.89 -6.02 1.70
CA ASP A 72 29.85 -6.50 0.78
C ASP A 72 28.56 -5.66 0.86
N ALA A 73 28.28 -5.05 2.03
CA ALA A 73 27.08 -4.26 2.26
C ALA A 73 26.94 -3.06 1.30
N ALA A 74 28.05 -2.41 0.94
CA ALA A 74 28.05 -1.28 0.01
C ALA A 74 27.70 -1.72 -1.42
N SER A 75 28.31 -2.81 -1.89
CA SER A 75 28.06 -3.35 -3.24
C SER A 75 26.60 -3.82 -3.38
N LYS A 76 26.08 -4.50 -2.35
CA LYS A 76 24.67 -4.92 -2.33
C LYS A 76 23.71 -3.75 -2.27
N ALA A 77 24.02 -2.70 -1.51
CA ALA A 77 23.18 -1.51 -1.46
C ALA A 77 23.07 -0.83 -2.84
N GLU A 78 24.16 -0.75 -3.58
CA GLU A 78 24.18 -0.22 -4.94
C GLU A 78 23.39 -1.12 -5.92
N ALA A 79 23.53 -2.44 -5.80
CA ALA A 79 22.76 -3.38 -6.59
C ALA A 79 21.25 -3.27 -6.34
N ILE A 80 20.83 -3.12 -5.08
CA ILE A 80 19.42 -2.94 -4.69
C ILE A 80 18.88 -1.61 -5.21
N GLU A 81 19.65 -0.52 -5.08
CA GLU A 81 19.24 0.79 -5.59
C GLU A 81 19.05 0.75 -7.11
N ARG A 82 19.96 0.11 -7.84
CA ARG A 82 19.89 -0.02 -9.29
C ARG A 82 18.64 -0.78 -9.72
N GLU A 83 18.35 -1.92 -9.10
CA GLU A 83 17.13 -2.69 -9.40
C GLU A 83 15.87 -1.90 -9.05
N LEU A 84 15.87 -1.16 -7.93
CA LEU A 84 14.75 -0.32 -7.53
C LEU A 84 14.49 0.80 -8.56
N TYR A 85 15.55 1.42 -9.06
CA TYR A 85 15.45 2.46 -10.09
C TYR A 85 14.93 1.90 -11.42
N MET A 86 15.38 0.70 -11.81
CA MET A 86 14.87 0.01 -13.00
C MET A 86 13.40 -0.38 -12.86
N HIS A 87 12.99 -0.89 -11.70
CA HIS A 87 11.60 -1.25 -11.40
C HIS A 87 10.65 -0.06 -11.52
N HIS A 88 11.12 1.14 -11.15
CA HIS A 88 10.37 2.39 -11.29
C HIS A 88 10.59 3.12 -12.63
N LYS A 89 10.91 2.38 -13.71
CA LYS A 89 11.07 2.90 -15.09
C LYS A 89 12.12 4.00 -15.22
N SER A 90 13.20 3.93 -14.42
CA SER A 90 14.28 4.91 -14.41
C SER A 90 13.81 6.33 -14.05
N ILE A 91 12.78 6.47 -13.23
CA ILE A 91 12.30 7.76 -12.73
C ILE A 91 12.36 7.75 -11.21
N ALA A 92 13.19 8.63 -10.64
CA ALA A 92 13.32 8.78 -9.19
C ALA A 92 12.18 9.66 -8.62
N GLY A 93 10.94 9.23 -8.85
CA GLY A 93 9.70 9.91 -8.48
C GLY A 93 9.25 9.67 -7.03
N GLN A 94 7.97 9.90 -6.74
CA GLN A 94 7.41 9.64 -5.40
C GLN A 94 7.28 8.16 -5.08
N ASP A 95 6.87 7.34 -6.05
CA ASP A 95 6.72 5.90 -5.85
C ASP A 95 8.06 5.25 -5.49
N TYR A 96 9.12 5.62 -6.21
CA TYR A 96 10.49 5.22 -5.91
C TYR A 96 10.88 5.54 -4.45
N LYS A 97 10.61 6.76 -3.98
CA LYS A 97 10.92 7.17 -2.60
C LYS A 97 10.10 6.37 -1.58
N THR A 98 8.85 6.09 -1.88
CA THR A 98 7.96 5.34 -0.98
C THR A 98 8.40 3.90 -0.85
N THR A 99 8.68 3.22 -1.97
CA THR A 99 9.23 1.85 -1.96
C THR A 99 10.58 1.81 -1.24
N ALA A 100 11.49 2.76 -1.51
CA ALA A 100 12.78 2.86 -0.83
C ALA A 100 12.63 3.01 0.69
N ARG A 101 11.73 3.89 1.16
CA ARG A 101 11.47 4.07 2.60
C ARG A 101 10.93 2.80 3.24
N THR A 102 10.01 2.10 2.57
CA THR A 102 9.43 0.84 3.05
C THR A 102 10.48 -0.26 3.14
N LEU A 103 11.33 -0.40 2.12
CA LEU A 103 12.45 -1.36 2.10
C LEU A 103 13.43 -1.08 3.24
N VAL A 104 13.88 0.18 3.40
CA VAL A 104 14.79 0.58 4.48
C VAL A 104 14.18 0.32 5.85
N ALA A 105 12.90 0.63 6.06
CA ALA A 105 12.22 0.36 7.32
C ALA A 105 12.12 -1.14 7.61
N SER A 106 11.86 -1.95 6.59
CA SER A 106 11.76 -3.41 6.71
C SER A 106 13.11 -4.05 7.02
N LEU A 107 14.19 -3.64 6.33
CA LEU A 107 15.56 -4.11 6.59
C LEU A 107 16.03 -3.75 7.99
N LYS A 108 15.62 -2.60 8.54
CA LYS A 108 15.92 -2.21 9.92
C LYS A 108 15.16 -3.03 10.96
N ARG A 109 13.90 -3.40 10.69
CA ARG A 109 13.05 -4.17 11.62
C ARG A 109 13.36 -5.66 11.60
N ASN A 110 13.73 -6.20 10.43
CA ASN A 110 13.91 -7.63 10.20
C ASN A 110 15.40 -7.99 10.03
N SER A 111 16.05 -8.33 11.15
CA SER A 111 17.47 -8.70 11.17
C SER A 111 17.76 -9.98 10.36
N GLU A 112 16.81 -10.92 10.30
CA GLU A 112 16.98 -12.15 9.52
C GLU A 112 16.91 -11.89 8.02
N LEU A 113 15.99 -11.03 7.57
CA LEU A 113 15.94 -10.60 6.17
C LEU A 113 17.24 -9.91 5.76
N ARG A 114 17.77 -9.03 6.62
CA ARG A 114 19.05 -8.36 6.40
C ARG A 114 20.19 -9.37 6.27
N ARG A 115 20.28 -10.36 7.16
CA ARG A 115 21.27 -11.44 7.09
C ARG A 115 21.15 -12.21 5.77
N ARG A 116 19.93 -12.56 5.34
CA ARG A 116 19.70 -13.26 4.07
C ARG A 116 20.11 -12.46 2.84
N VAL A 117 19.92 -11.14 2.85
CA VAL A 117 20.37 -10.25 1.78
C VAL A 117 21.91 -10.20 1.75
N LEU A 118 22.57 -10.04 2.91
CA LEU A 118 24.03 -10.06 3.03
C LEU A 118 24.63 -11.40 2.58
N MET A 119 24.02 -12.53 2.94
CA MET A 119 24.45 -13.84 2.45
C MET A 119 24.10 -14.11 0.97
N GLY A 120 23.36 -13.22 0.30
CA GLY A 120 22.95 -13.39 -1.11
C GLY A 120 21.83 -14.41 -1.33
N ALA A 121 21.18 -14.89 -0.27
CA ALA A 121 20.05 -15.82 -0.36
C ALA A 121 18.76 -15.18 -0.91
N VAL A 122 18.69 -13.84 -0.93
CA VAL A 122 17.61 -13.07 -1.56
C VAL A 122 18.26 -12.15 -2.59
N SER A 123 17.84 -12.26 -3.85
CA SER A 123 18.36 -11.39 -4.91
C SER A 123 17.78 -9.97 -4.78
N PRO A 124 18.51 -8.93 -5.23
CA PRO A 124 18.01 -7.56 -5.23
C PRO A 124 16.69 -7.40 -6.00
N THR A 125 16.54 -8.10 -7.13
CA THR A 125 15.31 -8.10 -7.94
C THR A 125 14.13 -8.72 -7.17
N GLN A 126 14.35 -9.84 -6.48
CA GLN A 126 13.33 -10.46 -5.64
C GLN A 126 12.93 -9.51 -4.51
N LEU A 127 13.91 -8.89 -3.84
CA LEU A 127 13.67 -7.98 -2.72
C LEU A 127 12.78 -6.79 -3.10
N VAL A 128 12.96 -6.22 -4.30
CA VAL A 128 12.14 -5.08 -4.78
C VAL A 128 10.73 -5.52 -5.15
N SER A 129 10.56 -6.76 -5.61
CA SER A 129 9.24 -7.32 -5.99
C SER A 129 8.40 -7.85 -4.82
N MET A 130 8.99 -8.08 -3.65
CA MET A 130 8.31 -8.64 -2.48
C MET A 130 7.24 -7.69 -1.92
N ASP A 131 6.13 -8.26 -1.45
CA ASP A 131 5.09 -7.47 -0.79
C ASP A 131 5.52 -7.04 0.62
N ILE A 132 4.90 -5.96 1.11
CA ILE A 132 5.15 -5.40 2.45
C ILE A 132 4.92 -6.47 3.54
N ARG A 133 3.95 -7.37 3.33
CA ARG A 133 3.69 -8.49 4.25
C ARG A 133 4.84 -9.49 4.28
N GLU A 134 5.46 -9.77 3.14
CA GLU A 134 6.56 -10.74 3.03
C GLU A 134 7.87 -10.18 3.58
N LEU A 135 8.04 -8.86 3.53
CA LEU A 135 9.17 -8.13 4.12
C LEU A 135 9.10 -8.06 5.66
N ALA A 136 7.93 -8.29 6.25
CA ALA A 136 7.70 -8.22 7.68
C ALA A 136 8.41 -9.37 8.45
N THR A 137 8.55 -9.20 9.77
CA THR A 137 9.16 -10.24 10.62
C THR A 137 8.30 -11.52 10.62
N GLN A 138 8.87 -12.65 11.02
CA GLN A 138 8.11 -13.91 11.07
C GLN A 138 6.85 -13.80 11.95
N GLN A 139 6.95 -13.19 13.13
CA GLN A 139 5.81 -12.97 14.02
C GLN A 139 4.72 -12.11 13.36
N GLN A 140 5.11 -11.06 12.64
CA GLN A 140 4.16 -10.20 11.93
C GLN A 140 3.49 -10.94 10.77
N ARG A 141 4.23 -11.78 10.04
CA ARG A 141 3.67 -12.63 8.97
C ARG A 141 2.62 -13.60 9.52
N GLU A 142 2.91 -14.23 10.65
CA GLU A 142 1.96 -15.12 11.34
C GLU A 142 0.72 -14.36 11.81
N GLU A 143 0.90 -13.15 12.36
CA GLU A 143 -0.23 -12.30 12.74
C GLU A 143 -1.08 -11.89 11.54
N TYR A 144 -0.46 -11.49 10.42
CA TYR A 144 -1.16 -11.16 9.19
C TYR A 144 -1.95 -12.36 8.65
N ALA A 145 -1.37 -13.56 8.68
CA ALA A 145 -2.05 -14.79 8.27
C ALA A 145 -3.27 -15.07 9.17
N ARG A 146 -3.13 -14.93 10.50
CA ARG A 146 -4.21 -15.10 11.46
C ARG A 146 -5.34 -14.08 11.25
N LEU A 147 -4.99 -12.82 10.99
CA LEU A 147 -5.97 -11.77 10.70
C LEU A 147 -6.70 -12.07 9.39
N GLN A 148 -5.97 -12.46 8.34
CA GLN A 148 -6.55 -12.80 7.04
C GLN A 148 -7.49 -13.99 7.14
N GLU A 149 -7.11 -15.03 7.88
CA GLU A 149 -7.98 -16.18 8.15
C GLU A 149 -9.25 -15.75 8.90
N ARG A 150 -9.12 -14.91 9.94
CA ARG A 150 -10.27 -14.39 10.69
C ARG A 150 -11.23 -13.58 9.82
N GLU A 151 -10.71 -12.68 8.99
CA GLU A 151 -11.53 -11.88 8.08
C GLU A 151 -12.19 -12.77 7.01
N THR A 152 -11.44 -13.71 6.43
CA THR A 152 -11.98 -14.67 5.45
C THR A 152 -13.10 -15.50 6.06
N ARG A 153 -12.93 -15.99 7.30
CA ARG A 153 -13.96 -16.70 8.04
C ARG A 153 -15.19 -15.83 8.29
N ARG A 154 -15.00 -14.57 8.69
CA ARG A 154 -16.11 -13.63 8.93
C ARG A 154 -16.93 -13.39 7.65
N VAL A 155 -16.26 -13.15 6.52
CA VAL A 155 -16.92 -12.88 5.23
C VAL A 155 -17.60 -14.14 4.68
N THR A 156 -16.96 -15.30 4.77
CA THR A 156 -17.54 -16.56 4.27
C THR A 156 -18.76 -17.02 5.07
N LEU A 157 -18.75 -16.81 6.39
CA LEU A 157 -19.94 -17.01 7.23
C LEU A 157 -21.06 -16.03 6.84
N ALA A 158 -20.74 -14.74 6.61
CA ALA A 158 -21.72 -13.77 6.17
C ALA A 158 -22.30 -14.06 4.77
N GLY A 159 -21.48 -14.56 3.85
CA GLY A 159 -21.84 -14.82 2.44
C GLY A 159 -22.60 -16.12 2.18
N HIS A 160 -22.44 -17.16 3.01
CA HIS A 160 -23.19 -18.43 2.89
C HIS A 160 -24.61 -18.39 3.49
N GLY A 161 -25.19 -17.20 3.61
CA GLY A 161 -26.49 -17.03 4.25
C GLY A 161 -26.35 -17.04 5.77
N SER A 162 -25.64 -16.06 6.32
CA SER A 162 -25.82 -15.67 7.73
C SER A 162 -27.14 -14.90 7.94
N THR A 163 -28.20 -15.41 7.33
CA THR A 163 -29.51 -15.63 7.95
C THR A 163 -29.44 -16.81 8.95
N ALA A 164 -28.32 -17.57 8.95
CA ALA A 164 -28.03 -18.69 9.86
C ALA A 164 -27.45 -18.29 11.23
N ALA A 165 -27.32 -17.00 11.55
CA ALA A 165 -27.14 -16.56 12.93
C ALA A 165 -28.52 -16.22 13.52
N ALA A 166 -29.25 -17.27 13.89
CA ALA A 166 -30.26 -17.24 14.94
C ALA A 166 -31.49 -16.33 14.73
N ALA A 167 -31.93 -16.09 13.50
CA ALA A 167 -33.35 -15.81 13.25
C ALA A 167 -34.05 -17.13 12.92
N ALA A 168 -34.17 -18.01 13.93
CA ALA A 168 -35.28 -18.96 13.92
C ALA A 168 -36.56 -18.11 14.06
N THR A 169 -37.01 -17.57 12.93
CA THR A 169 -38.20 -16.74 12.81
C THR A 169 -39.41 -17.47 13.40
N PRO A 170 -40.33 -16.75 14.07
CA PRO A 170 -41.51 -17.33 14.72
C PRO A 170 -42.32 -18.27 13.81
N PRO A 171 -43.07 -19.24 14.37
CA PRO A 171 -43.82 -20.25 13.63
C PRO A 171 -45.00 -19.73 12.76
N GLU A 172 -45.04 -18.44 12.48
CA GLU A 172 -46.14 -17.72 11.84
C GLU A 172 -46.13 -17.85 10.31
N TYR A 173 -44.96 -18.06 9.68
CA TYR A 173 -44.85 -18.16 8.21
C TYR A 173 -44.74 -19.61 7.71
N ARG A 174 -45.67 -20.02 6.84
CA ARG A 174 -45.65 -21.32 6.13
C ARG A 174 -45.46 -21.08 4.64
N CYS A 175 -44.44 -21.71 4.04
CA CYS A 175 -44.20 -21.60 2.61
C CYS A 175 -45.31 -22.30 1.80
N GLU A 176 -45.93 -21.59 0.87
CA GLU A 176 -46.98 -22.12 -0.01
C GLU A 176 -46.45 -23.15 -1.02
N ARG A 177 -45.16 -23.09 -1.35
CA ARG A 177 -44.55 -23.97 -2.36
C ARG A 177 -44.15 -25.34 -1.82
N CYS A 178 -43.57 -25.41 -0.62
CA CYS A 178 -43.06 -26.65 -0.04
C CYS A 178 -43.66 -27.02 1.32
N GLY A 179 -44.49 -26.15 1.92
CA GLY A 179 -45.08 -26.37 3.24
C GLY A 179 -44.12 -26.22 4.43
N GLY A 180 -42.85 -25.90 4.17
CA GLY A 180 -41.83 -25.70 5.20
C GLY A 180 -42.09 -24.47 6.07
N ARG A 181 -41.66 -24.54 7.34
CA ARG A 181 -41.77 -23.46 8.33
C ARG A 181 -40.43 -22.74 8.60
N THR A 182 -39.36 -23.19 7.95
CA THR A 182 -38.02 -22.61 8.07
C THR A 182 -37.92 -21.44 7.09
N CYS A 183 -38.32 -20.26 7.57
CA CYS A 183 -38.36 -19.03 6.79
C CYS A 183 -37.51 -17.96 7.48
N ASP A 184 -36.89 -17.11 6.67
CA ASP A 184 -36.22 -15.89 7.10
C ASP A 184 -37.02 -14.68 6.61
N TYR A 185 -36.95 -13.55 7.28
CA TYR A 185 -37.67 -12.33 6.85
C TYR A 185 -36.78 -11.11 6.94
N LEU A 186 -37.01 -10.18 6.02
CA LEU A 186 -36.40 -8.86 6.00
C LEU A 186 -37.52 -7.82 6.02
N ASP A 187 -37.60 -7.02 7.07
CA ASP A 187 -38.53 -5.90 7.14
C ASP A 187 -38.17 -4.86 6.06
N SER A 188 -39.03 -4.70 5.05
CA SER A 188 -38.91 -3.73 3.97
C SER A 188 -39.40 -2.32 4.35
N GLY A 189 -39.69 -2.06 5.62
CA GLY A 189 -40.14 -0.76 6.15
C GLY A 189 -39.06 0.32 6.37
N ARG A 190 -37.80 0.10 5.95
CA ARG A 190 -36.70 1.07 6.14
C ARG A 190 -36.29 1.83 4.87
N ARG A 191 -37.24 2.18 4.00
CA ARG A 191 -36.97 3.15 2.91
C ARG A 191 -37.14 4.60 3.33
N ASP A 192 -37.73 4.88 4.49
CA ASP A 192 -37.98 6.24 4.97
C ASP A 192 -37.40 6.52 6.37
N ILE A 193 -36.07 6.63 6.45
CA ILE A 193 -35.43 7.51 7.46
C ILE A 193 -35.58 9.00 7.03
N GLY A 194 -36.34 9.28 5.97
CA GLY A 194 -36.25 10.54 5.22
C GLY A 194 -37.08 11.70 5.74
N LYS A 195 -38.26 11.49 6.34
CA LYS A 195 -39.17 12.61 6.68
C LYS A 195 -40.08 12.39 7.90
N CYS A 196 -40.42 11.14 8.24
CA CYS A 196 -41.43 10.84 9.26
C CYS A 196 -40.93 11.06 10.70
N GLU A 197 -39.64 10.88 10.98
CA GLU A 197 -39.05 11.16 12.31
C GLU A 197 -38.88 12.67 12.58
N THR A 198 -38.85 13.51 11.54
CA THR A 198 -38.61 14.95 11.69
C THR A 198 -39.90 15.76 11.79
N TRP A 199 -40.98 15.32 11.14
CA TRP A 199 -42.30 15.95 11.19
C TRP A 199 -43.36 14.85 11.20
N GLY A 200 -43.88 14.53 12.40
CA GLY A 200 -44.81 13.44 12.61
C GLY A 200 -46.01 13.50 11.66
N SER A 201 -46.06 12.55 10.73
CA SER A 201 -47.28 12.26 9.98
C SER A 201 -48.08 11.18 10.69
N LYS A 202 -49.41 11.33 10.65
CA LYS A 202 -50.40 10.55 11.39
C LYS A 202 -50.76 9.21 10.73
N ASP A 203 -50.23 8.93 9.55
CA ASP A 203 -50.51 7.69 8.81
C ASP A 203 -49.33 6.73 8.97
N GLY A 204 -49.42 5.87 9.98
CA GLY A 204 -48.51 4.76 10.20
C GLY A 204 -48.66 3.74 9.07
N GLN A 205 -47.87 3.90 8.02
CA GLN A 205 -47.74 2.88 6.98
C GLN A 205 -47.00 1.70 7.60
N GLY A 206 -47.71 0.57 7.75
CA GLY A 206 -47.20 -0.66 8.33
C GLY A 206 -45.90 -1.09 7.66
N ALA A 207 -44.97 -1.64 8.45
CA ALA A 207 -43.75 -2.19 7.89
C ALA A 207 -44.11 -3.44 7.08
N SER A 208 -43.88 -3.42 5.77
CA SER A 208 -43.97 -4.65 4.96
C SER A 208 -42.76 -5.54 5.23
N ARG A 209 -42.94 -6.86 5.20
CA ARG A 209 -41.90 -7.87 5.43
C ARG A 209 -41.71 -8.71 4.18
N LEU A 210 -40.47 -8.83 3.69
CA LEU A 210 -40.09 -9.77 2.64
C LEU A 210 -39.65 -11.08 3.28
N VAL A 211 -40.47 -12.13 3.14
CA VAL A 211 -40.19 -13.46 3.68
C VAL A 211 -39.54 -14.34 2.61
N THR A 212 -38.50 -15.09 2.98
CA THR A 212 -37.77 -16.05 2.14
C THR A 212 -37.79 -17.44 2.79
N CYS A 213 -38.27 -18.45 2.08
CA CYS A 213 -38.19 -19.85 2.51
C CYS A 213 -36.75 -20.37 2.36
N LEU A 214 -36.16 -20.86 3.45
CA LEU A 214 -34.80 -21.41 3.47
C LEU A 214 -34.72 -22.83 2.85
N GLY A 215 -35.86 -23.52 2.71
CA GLY A 215 -35.92 -24.87 2.15
C GLY A 215 -36.02 -24.90 0.61
N CYS A 216 -36.78 -23.98 0.00
CA CYS A 216 -37.01 -23.97 -1.46
C CYS A 216 -36.67 -22.65 -2.15
N GLY A 217 -36.24 -21.62 -1.41
CA GLY A 217 -35.87 -20.31 -1.94
C GLY A 217 -37.03 -19.43 -2.40
N HIS A 218 -38.28 -19.83 -2.18
CA HIS A 218 -39.44 -19.01 -2.52
C HIS A 218 -39.51 -17.74 -1.68
N ARG A 219 -39.86 -16.60 -2.28
CA ARG A 219 -39.91 -15.28 -1.66
C ARG A 219 -41.27 -14.64 -1.86
N TRP A 220 -41.84 -14.05 -0.81
CA TRP A 220 -43.12 -13.35 -0.84
C TRP A 220 -43.16 -12.18 0.15
N GLU A 221 -44.00 -11.18 -0.12
CA GLU A 221 -44.19 -10.01 0.73
C GLU A 221 -45.42 -10.20 1.64
N VAL A 222 -45.32 -9.75 2.89
CA VAL A 222 -46.40 -9.76 3.87
C VAL A 222 -46.50 -8.36 4.46
N ASP A 223 -47.67 -7.74 4.38
CA ASP A 223 -47.95 -6.47 5.06
C ASP A 223 -48.44 -6.77 6.48
N ASP A 224 -47.77 -6.22 7.52
CA ASP A 224 -48.36 -6.19 8.88
C ASP A 224 -49.55 -5.21 8.85
N VAL A 225 -50.77 -5.76 9.02
CA VAL A 225 -52.02 -5.00 9.18
C VAL A 225 -52.14 -4.41 10.58
#